data_AF-A0A658NFX7-F1
#
_entry.id   AF-A0A658NFX7-F1
#
_cell.length_a   1.000
_cell.length_b   1.000
_cell.length_c   1.000
_cell.angle_alpha   90.00
_cell.angle_beta   90.00
_cell.angle_gamma   90.00
#
_symmetry.space_group_name_H-M   'P 1'
#
loop_
_entity.id
_entity.type
_entity.pdbx_description
1 polymer ?
#
loop_
_entity_poly.entity_id
_entity_poly.type
_entity_poly.pdbx_seq_one_letter_code
_entity_poly.pdbx_strand_id
1 'polypeptide(L)' 'MNEREQASFFHTYKRLPLVPDRGDGVWLTTTDGRRWLDMFAGIAVNALGHAHPRVVAAITEQAGRYIHVSNYFAQEP' A
#
# COMPACT_ATOMS: atom_id res chain seq x y z
N MET A 1 5.13 18.45 -2.98
CA MET A 1 5.96 18.07 -1.82
C MET A 1 5.64 19.03 -0.71
N ASN A 2 5.20 18.57 0.45
CA ASN A 2 5.06 19.47 1.60
C ASN A 2 6.41 19.61 2.32
N GLU A 3 6.59 20.66 3.12
CA GLU A 3 7.84 20.94 3.85
C GLU A 3 8.23 19.79 4.79
N ARG A 4 7.23 19.13 5.39
CA ARG A 4 7.43 17.99 6.30
C ARG A 4 8.08 16.80 5.60
N GLU A 5 7.65 16.49 4.38
CA GLU A 5 8.23 15.42 3.58
C GLU A 5 9.69 15.71 3.24
N GLN A 6 9.99 16.95 2.82
CA GLN A 6 11.36 17.34 2.47
C GLN A 6 12.31 17.22 3.67
N ALA A 7 11.87 17.61 4.86
CA ALA A 7 12.68 17.49 6.07
C ALA A 7 12.86 16.05 6.58
N SER A 8 11.98 15.12 6.20
CA SER A 8 11.90 13.78 6.83
C SER A 8 12.43 12.63 5.96
N PHE A 9 12.63 12.85 4.66
CA PHE A 9 13.03 11.79 3.72
C PHE A 9 14.36 12.09 3.04
N PHE A 10 15.20 11.07 2.86
CA PHE A 10 16.33 11.14 1.94
C PHE A 10 15.85 11.30 0.50
N HIS A 11 16.46 12.22 -0.26
CA HIS A 11 16.05 12.60 -1.61
C HIS A 11 16.57 11.65 -2.70
N THR A 12 16.38 10.34 -2.52
CA THR A 12 16.84 9.31 -3.46
C THR A 12 15.87 9.05 -4.61
N TYR A 13 14.65 9.60 -4.57
CA TYR A 13 13.62 9.42 -5.59
C TYR A 13 13.05 10.74 -6.09
N LYS A 14 12.80 10.83 -7.40
CA LYS A 14 11.99 11.88 -8.01
C LYS A 14 10.50 11.52 -7.90
N ARG A 15 9.86 11.94 -6.81
CA ARG A 15 8.47 11.62 -6.51
C ARG A 15 7.51 12.40 -7.42
N LEU A 16 6.44 11.75 -7.85
CA LEU A 16 5.33 12.41 -8.55
C LEU A 16 4.58 13.31 -7.56
N PRO A 17 4.08 14.49 -7.98
CA PRO A 17 3.29 15.38 -7.14
C PRO A 17 1.83 14.87 -7.01
N LEU A 18 1.66 13.58 -6.78
CA LEU A 18 0.38 12.89 -6.64
C LEU A 18 0.35 12.28 -5.24
N VAL A 19 -0.67 12.62 -4.45
CA VAL A 19 -0.82 12.13 -3.08
C VAL A 19 -2.06 11.24 -3.03
N PRO A 20 -1.91 9.90 -3.05
CA PRO A 20 -3.02 8.97 -2.95
C PRO A 20 -3.65 9.05 -1.55
N ASP A 21 -4.98 9.02 -1.50
CA ASP A 21 -5.78 8.89 -0.28
C ASP A 21 -6.37 7.48 -0.17
N ARG A 22 -6.95 6.97 -1.26
CA ARG A 22 -7.58 5.64 -1.32
C ARG A 22 -7.29 4.93 -2.63
N GLY A 23 -7.05 3.63 -2.56
CA GLY A 23 -7.01 2.74 -3.74
C GLY A 23 -8.18 1.77 -3.76
N ASP A 24 -8.69 1.46 -4.96
CA ASP A 24 -9.75 0.47 -5.19
C ASP A 24 -9.57 -0.17 -6.58
N GLY A 25 -9.12 -1.42 -6.61
CA GLY A 25 -8.80 -2.13 -7.84
C GLY A 25 -7.72 -1.39 -8.63
N VAL A 26 -8.06 -0.93 -9.84
CA VAL A 26 -7.14 -0.18 -10.71
C VAL A 26 -7.19 1.34 -10.49
N TRP A 27 -7.96 1.82 -9.52
CA TRP A 27 -8.16 3.26 -9.31
C TRP A 27 -7.43 3.76 -8.07
N LEU A 28 -6.84 4.95 -8.18
CA LEU A 28 -6.36 5.76 -7.06
C LEU A 28 -7.19 7.03 -6.97
N THR A 29 -7.70 7.33 -5.78
CA THR A 29 -8.30 8.62 -5.43
C THR A 29 -7.28 9.41 -4.65
N THR A 30 -6.99 10.64 -5.08
CA THR A 30 -6.04 11.53 -4.42
C THR A 30 -6.70 12.36 -3.33
N THR A 31 -5.91 12.94 -2.44
CA THR A 31 -6.41 13.77 -1.32
C THR A 31 -7.18 15.03 -1.75
N ASP A 32 -7.01 15.46 -3.01
CA ASP A 32 -7.78 16.55 -3.62
C ASP A 32 -9.05 16.06 -4.37
N GLY A 33 -9.41 14.78 -4.22
CA GLY A 33 -10.63 14.18 -4.76
C GLY A 33 -10.53 13.68 -6.20
N ARG A 34 -9.40 13.85 -6.89
CA ARG A 34 -9.25 13.36 -8.27
C ARG A 34 -9.08 11.85 -8.31
N ARG A 35 -9.67 11.20 -9.33
CA ARG A 35 -9.50 9.77 -9.60
C ARG A 35 -8.57 9.52 -10.77
N TRP A 36 -7.63 8.62 -10.58
CA TRP A 36 -6.60 8.23 -11.54
C TRP A 36 -6.67 6.74 -11.83
N LEU A 37 -6.60 6.35 -13.09
CA LEU A 37 -6.36 4.97 -13.49
C LEU A 37 -4.89 4.66 -13.27
N ASP A 38 -4.58 3.70 -12.40
CA ASP A 38 -3.21 3.29 -12.11
C ASP A 38 -2.70 2.31 -13.18
N MET A 39 -1.91 2.84 -14.11
CA MET A 39 -1.17 2.06 -15.11
C MET A 39 0.28 1.77 -14.68
N PHE A 40 0.65 2.15 -13.46
CA PHE A 40 1.98 1.90 -12.88
C PHE A 40 1.99 0.63 -12.03
N ALA A 41 0.86 0.32 -11.36
CA ALA A 41 0.64 -0.86 -10.53
C ALA A 41 1.76 -1.11 -9.50
N GLY A 42 2.39 -0.03 -9.01
CA GLY A 42 3.52 -0.11 -8.09
C GLY A 42 4.73 -0.86 -8.65
N ILE A 43 5.08 -0.65 -9.92
CA ILE A 43 6.14 -1.43 -10.62
C ILE A 43 5.76 -2.93 -10.64
N ALA A 44 4.55 -3.21 -11.15
CA ALA A 44 3.96 -4.55 -11.26
C ALA A 44 3.73 -5.32 -9.94
N VAL A 45 3.79 -4.64 -8.78
CA VAL A 45 3.50 -5.25 -7.46
C VAL A 45 2.01 -5.47 -7.25
N ASN A 46 1.17 -4.50 -7.63
CA ASN A 46 -0.26 -4.52 -7.33
C ASN A 46 -1.06 -5.32 -8.37
N ALA A 47 -0.66 -6.57 -8.62
CA ALA A 47 -1.25 -7.42 -9.66
C ALA A 47 -2.75 -7.72 -9.43
N LEU A 48 -3.21 -7.72 -8.17
CA LEU A 48 -4.63 -7.90 -7.80
C LEU A 48 -5.36 -6.55 -7.64
N GLY A 49 -4.71 -5.44 -7.98
CA GLY A 49 -5.19 -4.10 -7.70
C GLY A 49 -5.02 -3.67 -6.24
N HIS A 50 -5.31 -2.41 -5.98
CA HIS A 50 -5.28 -1.81 -4.64
C HIS A 50 -6.44 -2.35 -3.78
N ALA A 51 -6.15 -2.60 -2.50
CA ALA A 51 -7.14 -2.97 -1.48
C ALA A 51 -8.05 -4.16 -1.85
N HIS A 52 -7.51 -5.16 -2.57
CA HIS A 52 -8.29 -6.35 -2.95
C HIS A 52 -8.93 -7.02 -1.71
N PRO A 53 -10.27 -7.20 -1.65
CA PRO A 53 -10.97 -7.58 -0.42
C PRO A 53 -10.46 -8.87 0.23
N ARG A 54 -10.14 -9.89 -0.57
CA ARG A 54 -9.60 -11.17 -0.05
C ARG A 54 -8.20 -11.03 0.56
N VAL A 55 -7.37 -10.13 0.03
CA VAL A 55 -6.01 -9.91 0.55
C VAL A 55 -6.09 -9.14 1.86
N VAL A 56 -6.91 -8.10 1.91
CA VAL A 56 -7.15 -7.32 3.13
C VAL A 56 -7.69 -8.23 4.23
N ALA A 57 -8.72 -9.03 3.94
CA ALA A 57 -9.30 -9.95 4.92
C ALA A 57 -8.27 -10.95 5.47
N ALA A 58 -7.48 -11.60 4.60
CA ALA A 58 -6.47 -12.57 5.02
C ALA A 58 -5.38 -11.94 5.90
N ILE A 59 -4.91 -10.73 5.56
CA ILE A 59 -3.93 -10.00 6.38
C ILE A 59 -4.53 -9.64 7.74
N THR A 60 -5.75 -9.08 7.76
CA THR A 60 -6.42 -8.67 9.01
C THR A 60 -6.68 -9.86 9.93
N GLU A 61 -7.20 -10.96 9.39
CA GLU A 61 -7.45 -12.20 10.14
C GLU A 61 -6.16 -12.72 10.77
N GLN A 62 -5.10 -12.88 9.97
CA GLN A 62 -3.85 -13.43 10.46
C GLN A 62 -3.16 -12.49 11.45
N ALA A 63 -3.14 -11.18 11.19
CA ALA A 63 -2.58 -10.21 12.11
C ALA A 63 -3.31 -10.16 13.46
N GLY A 64 -4.62 -10.45 13.48
CA GLY A 64 -5.40 -10.61 14.71
C GLY A 64 -5.03 -11.85 15.52
N ARG A 65 -4.50 -12.90 14.87
CA ARG A 65 -3.95 -14.09 15.55
C ARG A 65 -2.53 -13.83 16.05
N TYR A 66 -1.64 -13.46 15.12
CA TYR A 66 -0.24 -13.09 15.38
C TYR A 66 0.43 -12.58 14.09
N ILE A 67 1.29 -11.56 14.23
CA ILE A 67 2.12 -11.03 13.12
C ILE A 67 3.46 -11.76 13.03
N HIS A 68 4.07 -12.09 14.17
CA HIS A 68 5.37 -12.75 14.22
C HIS A 68 5.50 -13.58 15.48
N VAL A 69 5.94 -14.83 15.32
CA VAL A 69 6.19 -15.77 16.44
C VAL A 69 7.60 -16.38 16.37
N SER A 70 8.50 -15.85 15.53
CA SER A 70 9.81 -16.44 15.19
C SER A 70 9.74 -17.76 14.41
N ASN A 71 10.90 -18.21 13.94
CA ASN A 71 11.09 -19.48 13.26
C ASN A 71 11.21 -20.69 14.21
N TYR A 72 11.11 -20.49 15.53
CA TYR A 72 11.18 -21.58 16.51
C TYR A 72 9.85 -22.32 16.71
N PHE A 73 8.73 -21.74 16.29
CA PHE A 73 7.39 -22.29 16.51
C PHE A 73 6.78 -22.78 15.20
N ALA A 74 6.19 -23.97 15.23
CA ALA A 74 5.40 -24.48 14.12
C ALA A 74 4.08 -23.69 13.98
N GLN A 75 3.62 -23.52 12.75
CA GLN A 75 2.37 -22.83 12.42
C GLN A 75 1.51 -23.74 11.56
N GLU A 76 0.21 -23.69 11.77
CA GLU A 76 -0.73 -24.30 10.83
C GLU A 76 -0.64 -23.56 9.48
N PRO A 77 -0.78 -24.28 8.34
CA PRO A 77 -0.69 -23.70 7.00
C PRO A 77 -1.66 -22.55 6.72
#